data_AF-A0AA41VXR6-F1
#
_entry.id   AF-A0AA41VXR6-F1
#
_cell.length_a   1.000
_cell.length_b   1.000
_cell.length_c   1.000
_cell.angle_alpha   90.00
_cell.angle_beta   90.00
_cell.angle_gamma   90.00
#
_symmetry.space_group_name_H-M   'P 1'
#
loop_
_entity.id
_entity.type
_entity.pdbx_description
1 polymer ?
#
loop_
_entity_poly.entity_id
_entity_poly.type
_entity_poly.pdbx_seq_one_letter_code
_entity_poly.pdbx_strand_id
1 'polypeptide(L)'
;MSLLTSSLPSSSSPSCLSQNHQIPNVRFRSMSFLRRHHRRTLNTAISACVRQDTAVWTPAPLKTLTKAAEDLYNITINVSDSPHLISFYTKPGQYIQVKLPEIEKPSFLAIAYSSPKSSSSNGEFQFLVKSIEGSIAQLLCGLKKGDVVELSSVMGKGFD
;
A
#
# COMPACT_ATOMS: atom_id res chain seq x y z
N MET A 1 4.44 65.44 1.85
CA MET A 1 3.25 65.80 2.67
C MET A 1 2.23 64.70 2.52
N SER A 2 1.60 64.35 3.64
CA SER A 2 0.40 63.50 3.80
C SER A 2 0.59 61.97 3.91
N LEU A 3 0.05 61.51 5.04
CA LEU A 3 0.07 60.20 5.70
C LEU A 3 -1.21 59.39 5.40
N LEU A 4 -1.22 58.12 5.85
CA LEU A 4 -2.34 57.26 6.37
C LEU A 4 -2.18 55.83 5.79
N THR A 5 -1.70 54.81 6.53
CA THR A 5 -2.39 53.94 7.54
C THR A 5 -3.71 53.35 7.01
N SER A 6 -4.08 52.07 7.10
CA SER A 6 -4.10 51.10 8.21
C SER A 6 -4.71 49.79 7.65
N SER A 7 -4.22 48.58 7.98
CA SER A 7 -4.65 47.65 9.06
C SER A 7 -5.41 46.40 8.56
N LEU A 8 -4.91 45.23 8.99
CA LEU A 8 -5.49 43.88 8.87
C LEU A 8 -6.76 43.70 9.72
N PRO A 9 -7.60 42.69 9.41
CA PRO A 9 -8.49 42.09 10.41
C PRO A 9 -8.12 40.64 10.77
N SER A 10 -8.32 40.32 12.04
CA SER A 10 -8.16 39.02 12.70
C SER A 10 -9.41 38.66 13.52
N SER A 11 -9.60 37.35 13.78
CA SER A 11 -10.61 36.71 14.65
C SER A 11 -12.05 36.64 14.08
N SER A 12 -12.94 35.72 14.45
CA SER A 12 -13.12 34.96 15.70
C SER A 12 -14.09 33.78 15.51
N SER A 13 -13.95 32.75 16.36
CA SER A 13 -14.86 31.61 16.53
C SER A 13 -16.27 32.00 17.04
N PRO A 14 -17.28 31.12 16.91
CA PRO A 14 -18.39 31.12 17.86
C PRO A 14 -18.58 29.78 18.58
N SER A 15 -18.71 29.91 19.90
CA SER A 15 -19.08 28.91 20.89
C SER A 15 -20.61 28.74 20.97
N CYS A 16 -20.98 27.51 21.37
CA CYS A 16 -22.22 27.06 22.02
C CYS A 16 -23.32 28.09 22.38
N LEU A 17 -24.55 27.78 21.96
CA LEU A 17 -25.78 28.32 22.53
C LEU A 17 -26.63 27.20 23.13
N SER A 18 -26.89 27.39 24.41
CA SER A 18 -27.74 26.61 25.31
C SER A 18 -29.20 27.05 25.13
N GLN A 19 -30.15 26.11 25.13
CA GLN A 19 -31.55 26.42 25.41
C GLN A 19 -32.26 25.28 26.13
N ASN A 20 -32.54 25.54 27.41
CA ASN A 20 -33.49 24.82 28.26
C ASN A 20 -34.89 24.78 27.62
N HIS A 21 -35.61 23.67 27.75
CA HIS A 21 -37.06 23.66 27.98
C HIS A 21 -37.50 22.42 28.77
N GLN A 22 -38.60 22.62 29.50
CA GLN A 22 -38.97 21.95 30.75
C GLN A 22 -39.60 20.54 30.60
N ILE A 23 -39.52 19.82 31.72
CA ILE A 23 -40.02 18.47 32.01
C ILE A 23 -41.57 18.43 32.05
N PRO A 24 -42.20 17.31 31.65
CA PRO A 24 -43.35 16.80 32.37
C PRO A 24 -43.09 15.43 33.00
N ASN A 25 -43.49 15.34 34.26
CA ASN A 25 -43.52 14.16 35.12
C ASN A 25 -44.30 13.00 34.47
N VAL A 26 -43.70 11.80 34.43
CA VAL A 26 -44.47 10.56 34.24
C VAL A 26 -44.02 9.51 35.26
N ARG A 27 -45.02 8.98 35.96
CA ARG A 27 -44.96 8.11 37.14
C ARG A 27 -44.11 6.86 36.97
N PHE A 28 -43.38 6.56 38.05
CA PHE A 28 -42.77 5.28 38.36
C PHE A 28 -43.75 4.11 38.20
N ARG A 29 -43.34 3.10 37.43
CA ARG A 29 -43.72 1.71 37.69
C ARG A 29 -42.45 0.91 37.94
N SER A 30 -42.36 0.45 39.19
CA SER A 30 -41.44 -0.56 39.68
C SER A 30 -41.57 -1.85 38.86
N MET A 31 -40.44 -2.35 38.39
CA MET A 31 -40.27 -3.75 37.98
C MET A 31 -39.05 -4.28 38.72
N SER A 32 -39.32 -5.18 39.65
CA SER A 32 -38.38 -5.90 40.47
C SER A 32 -37.53 -6.89 39.66
N PHE A 33 -36.23 -6.85 39.95
CA PHE A 33 -35.27 -7.95 40.05
C PHE A 33 -35.42 -9.16 39.10
N LEU A 34 -34.49 -9.28 38.15
CA LEU A 34 -33.75 -10.54 37.92
C LEU A 34 -32.33 -10.28 37.39
N ARG A 35 -31.36 -10.56 38.27
CA ARG A 35 -30.07 -11.24 38.03
C ARG A 35 -29.53 -11.27 36.58
N ARG A 36 -28.38 -10.62 36.36
CA ARG A 36 -27.25 -11.26 35.67
C ARG A 36 -25.93 -10.57 36.04
N HIS A 37 -25.20 -11.20 36.96
CA HIS A 37 -23.77 -10.97 37.10
C HIS A 37 -23.07 -11.49 35.84
N HIS A 38 -22.92 -10.65 34.81
CA HIS A 38 -21.88 -10.90 33.82
C HIS A 38 -20.57 -10.35 34.34
N ARG A 39 -19.75 -11.28 34.86
CA ARG A 39 -18.32 -11.08 35.09
C ARG A 39 -17.74 -10.37 33.87
N ARG A 40 -17.26 -9.15 34.07
CA ARG A 40 -16.37 -8.46 33.12
C ARG A 40 -15.05 -9.23 33.09
N THR A 41 -14.99 -10.30 32.32
CA THR A 41 -13.72 -10.90 31.90
C THR A 41 -13.12 -9.96 30.86
N LEU A 42 -12.09 -9.22 31.29
CA LEU A 42 -11.21 -8.47 30.40
C LEU A 42 -10.48 -9.48 29.52
N ASN A 43 -11.05 -9.81 28.36
CA ASN A 43 -10.33 -10.55 27.34
C ASN A 43 -9.39 -9.56 26.65
N THR A 44 -8.14 -9.51 27.10
CA THR A 44 -7.03 -8.94 26.34
C THR A 44 -6.89 -9.76 25.06
N ALA A 45 -7.47 -9.27 23.97
CA ALA A 45 -7.26 -9.84 22.64
C ALA A 45 -5.81 -9.54 22.22
N ILE A 46 -4.92 -10.51 22.43
CA ILE A 46 -3.58 -10.50 21.83
C ILE A 46 -3.80 -10.66 20.33
N SER A 47 -3.70 -9.57 19.58
CA SER A 47 -3.63 -9.64 18.13
C SER A 47 -2.31 -10.30 17.77
N ALA A 48 -2.35 -11.57 17.38
CA ALA A 48 -1.22 -12.23 16.76
C ALA A 48 -0.97 -11.53 15.42
N CYS A 49 0.09 -10.72 15.34
CA CYS A 49 0.58 -10.24 14.06
C CYS A 49 1.17 -11.46 13.32
N VAL A 50 0.48 -11.92 12.29
CA VAL A 50 1.05 -12.93 11.38
C VAL A 50 2.19 -12.23 10.64
N ARG A 51 3.43 -12.48 11.07
CA ARG A 51 4.60 -12.17 10.26
C ARG A 51 4.58 -13.16 9.10
N GLN A 52 4.03 -12.77 7.95
CA GLN A 52 4.12 -13.52 6.68
C GLN A 52 5.55 -13.48 6.11
N ASP A 53 6.56 -13.51 6.96
CA ASP A 53 7.95 -13.23 6.60
C ASP A 53 8.69 -14.51 6.23
N THR A 54 8.04 -15.33 5.41
CA THR A 54 8.66 -16.45 4.70
C THR A 54 8.18 -16.44 3.26
N ALA A 55 8.06 -15.24 2.67
CA ALA A 55 8.00 -15.13 1.23
C ALA A 55 9.34 -15.62 0.68
N VAL A 56 9.31 -16.68 -0.12
CA VAL A 56 10.51 -17.13 -0.85
C VAL A 56 10.86 -16.03 -1.85
N TRP A 57 11.96 -15.33 -1.58
CA TRP A 57 12.49 -14.28 -2.44
C TRP A 57 13.30 -14.92 -3.57
N THR A 58 12.96 -14.55 -4.80
CA THR A 58 13.61 -15.06 -6.00
C THR A 58 14.52 -13.98 -6.58
N PRO A 59 15.85 -14.15 -6.57
CA PRO A 59 16.75 -13.19 -7.20
C PRO A 59 16.59 -13.23 -8.72
N ALA A 60 16.49 -12.06 -9.34
CA ALA A 60 16.29 -11.91 -10.76
C ALA A 60 17.08 -10.71 -11.30
N PRO A 61 17.87 -10.86 -12.37
CA PRO A 61 18.66 -9.77 -12.93
C PRO A 61 17.79 -8.81 -13.75
N LEU A 62 18.09 -7.51 -13.63
CA LEU A 62 17.52 -6.48 -14.48
C LEU A 62 18.02 -6.66 -15.92
N LYS A 63 17.09 -6.80 -16.87
CA LYS A 63 17.41 -6.96 -18.28
C LYS A 63 17.58 -5.62 -18.99
N THR A 64 16.60 -4.73 -18.86
CA THR A 64 16.58 -3.42 -19.51
C THR A 64 15.86 -2.41 -18.63
N LEU A 65 16.33 -1.16 -18.70
CA LEU A 65 15.68 -0.01 -18.11
C LEU A 65 15.64 1.09 -19.16
N THR A 66 14.44 1.52 -19.53
CA THR A 66 14.23 2.51 -20.59
C THR A 66 13.30 3.60 -20.10
N LYS A 67 13.57 4.85 -20.47
CA LYS A 67 12.71 5.99 -20.13
C LYS A 67 11.46 5.95 -21.02
N ALA A 68 10.29 5.86 -20.40
CA ALA A 68 8.99 5.86 -21.08
C ALA A 68 8.38 7.26 -21.16
N ALA A 69 8.62 8.12 -20.16
CA ALA A 69 8.25 9.53 -20.14
C ALA A 69 9.13 10.30 -19.11
N GLU A 70 8.80 11.57 -18.82
CA GLU A 70 9.41 12.30 -17.71
C GLU A 70 9.13 11.55 -16.38
N ASP A 71 10.21 11.24 -15.67
CA ASP A 71 10.21 10.44 -14.44
C ASP A 71 9.48 9.10 -14.50
N LEU A 72 9.25 8.53 -15.69
CA LEU A 72 8.56 7.27 -15.88
C LEU A 72 9.43 6.31 -16.67
N TYR A 73 9.62 5.11 -16.14
CA TYR A 73 10.56 4.13 -16.68
C TYR A 73 9.89 2.78 -16.89
N ASN A 74 10.20 2.15 -18.01
CA ASN A 74 9.91 0.74 -18.24
C ASN A 74 11.11 -0.09 -17.76
N ILE A 75 10.87 -0.89 -16.74
CA ILE A 75 11.84 -1.77 -16.08
C ILE A 75 11.49 -3.20 -16.50
N THR A 76 12.43 -3.89 -17.13
CA THR A 76 12.28 -5.30 -17.54
C THR A 76 13.21 -6.18 -16.72
N ILE A 77 12.65 -7.19 -16.07
CA ILE A 77 13.38 -8.14 -15.23
C ILE A 77 13.30 -9.52 -15.87
N ASN A 78 14.46 -10.18 -15.98
CA ASN A 78 14.55 -11.53 -16.51
C ASN A 78 14.25 -12.53 -15.40
N VAL A 79 13.24 -13.38 -15.62
CA VAL A 79 12.80 -14.44 -14.71
C VAL A 79 12.85 -15.82 -15.37
N SER A 80 13.70 -15.98 -16.39
CA SER A 80 13.85 -17.24 -17.14
C SER A 80 14.30 -18.40 -16.24
N ASP A 81 15.14 -18.10 -15.25
CA ASP A 81 15.62 -19.07 -14.26
C ASP A 81 14.54 -19.43 -13.23
N SER A 82 13.38 -18.77 -13.27
CA SER A 82 12.26 -18.92 -12.34
C SER A 82 10.91 -18.93 -13.05
N PRO A 83 10.66 -19.92 -13.94
CA PRO A 83 9.45 -19.98 -14.76
C PRO A 83 8.17 -20.13 -13.93
N HIS A 84 8.28 -20.59 -12.68
CA HIS A 84 7.16 -20.67 -11.76
C HIS A 84 6.51 -19.30 -11.52
N LEU A 85 7.28 -18.20 -11.50
CA LEU A 85 6.73 -16.85 -11.32
C LEU A 85 5.80 -16.45 -12.48
N ILE A 86 6.22 -16.73 -13.72
CA ILE A 86 5.39 -16.52 -14.92
C ILE A 86 4.11 -17.38 -14.83
N SER A 87 4.22 -18.59 -14.27
CA SER A 87 3.08 -19.49 -14.15
C SER A 87 1.96 -18.94 -13.25
N PHE A 88 2.32 -18.19 -12.21
CA PHE A 88 1.38 -17.57 -11.26
C PHE A 88 0.71 -16.30 -11.80
N TYR A 89 1.29 -15.67 -12.81
CA TYR A 89 0.63 -14.59 -13.53
C TYR A 89 -0.42 -15.17 -14.49
N THR A 90 -1.69 -14.90 -14.20
CA THR A 90 -2.85 -15.49 -14.87
C THR A 90 -3.87 -14.44 -15.31
N LYS A 91 -3.97 -13.31 -14.60
CA LYS A 91 -4.95 -12.26 -14.88
C LYS A 91 -4.31 -10.86 -14.85
N PRO A 92 -4.75 -9.93 -15.71
CA PRO A 92 -4.42 -8.52 -15.58
C PRO A 92 -4.84 -7.99 -14.20
N GLY A 93 -4.03 -7.10 -13.63
CA GLY A 93 -4.23 -6.53 -12.29
C GLY A 93 -3.54 -7.28 -11.16
N GLN A 94 -2.82 -8.34 -11.48
CA GLN A 94 -1.87 -8.94 -10.55
C GLN A 94 -0.60 -8.10 -10.40
N TYR A 95 0.05 -8.24 -9.25
CA TYR A 95 1.21 -7.46 -8.86
C TYR A 95 2.21 -8.35 -8.10
N ILE A 96 3.42 -7.84 -7.87
CA ILE A 96 4.50 -8.53 -7.17
C ILE A 96 5.18 -7.57 -6.21
N GLN A 97 5.86 -8.10 -5.20
CA GLN A 97 6.82 -7.31 -4.43
C GLN A 97 8.20 -7.40 -5.09
N VAL A 98 8.85 -6.25 -5.21
CA VAL A 98 10.23 -6.11 -5.65
C VAL A 98 11.03 -5.48 -4.53
N LYS A 99 12.15 -6.11 -4.18
CA LYS A 99 13.03 -5.70 -3.10
C LYS A 99 14.46 -5.55 -3.63
N LEU A 100 15.17 -4.54 -3.13
CA LEU A 100 16.61 -4.41 -3.35
C LEU A 100 17.36 -5.16 -2.24
N PRO A 101 18.47 -5.87 -2.53
CA PRO A 101 19.19 -6.64 -1.52
C PRO A 101 19.61 -5.82 -0.29
N GLU A 102 19.91 -4.54 -0.48
CA GLU A 102 20.36 -3.61 0.57
C GLU A 102 19.21 -2.99 1.38
N ILE A 103 17.96 -3.15 0.94
CA ILE A 103 16.80 -2.49 1.52
C ILE A 103 15.78 -3.53 1.97
N GLU A 104 15.50 -3.55 3.27
CA GLU A 104 14.56 -4.53 3.84
C GLU A 104 13.14 -4.35 3.31
N LYS A 105 12.68 -3.09 3.18
CA LYS A 105 11.32 -2.76 2.78
C LYS A 105 11.11 -3.05 1.27
N PRO A 106 10.16 -3.91 0.88
CA PRO A 106 9.84 -4.12 -0.53
C PRO A 106 8.92 -3.01 -1.09
N SER A 107 8.90 -2.92 -2.42
CA SER A 107 7.95 -2.11 -3.19
C SER A 107 6.95 -3.02 -3.91
N PHE A 108 5.67 -2.66 -3.94
CA PHE A 108 4.65 -3.39 -4.69
C PHE A 108 4.54 -2.81 -6.10
N LEU A 109 4.71 -3.64 -7.14
CA LEU A 109 4.64 -3.23 -8.53
C LEU A 109 3.61 -4.06 -9.30
N ALA A 110 2.73 -3.38 -10.02
CA ALA A 110 1.78 -4.01 -10.93
C ALA A 110 2.50 -4.52 -12.18
N ILE A 111 2.19 -5.75 -12.57
CA ILE A 111 2.79 -6.37 -13.76
C ILE A 111 2.14 -5.75 -15.00
N ALA A 112 2.91 -4.95 -15.75
CA ALA A 112 2.43 -4.30 -16.96
C ALA A 112 2.45 -5.24 -18.15
N TYR A 113 3.50 -6.06 -18.27
CA TYR A 113 3.61 -7.11 -19.27
C TYR A 113 4.32 -8.33 -18.70
N SER A 114 3.92 -9.50 -19.16
CA SER A 114 4.56 -10.78 -18.87
C SER A 114 4.68 -11.59 -20.15
N SER A 115 5.78 -12.32 -20.30
CA SER A 115 5.96 -13.22 -21.45
C SER A 115 4.94 -14.37 -21.42
N PRO A 116 4.33 -14.75 -22.56
CA PRO A 116 3.43 -15.89 -22.63
C PRO A 116 4.14 -17.20 -22.22
N LYS A 117 3.41 -18.12 -21.57
CA LYS A 117 3.97 -19.43 -21.18
C LYS A 117 4.47 -20.27 -22.38
N SER A 118 3.93 -20.02 -23.57
CA SER A 118 4.26 -20.72 -24.82
C SER A 118 5.34 -20.03 -25.65
N SER A 119 5.82 -18.85 -25.26
CA SER A 119 6.84 -18.15 -26.03
C SER A 119 8.21 -18.77 -25.78
N SER A 120 8.95 -19.08 -26.84
CA SER A 120 10.37 -19.46 -26.76
C SER A 120 11.26 -18.32 -26.25
N SER A 121 10.71 -17.12 -26.05
CA SER A 121 11.39 -16.01 -25.40
C SER A 121 11.48 -16.27 -23.90
N ASN A 122 12.73 -16.27 -23.43
CA ASN A 122 13.18 -16.07 -22.06
C ASN A 122 12.14 -15.29 -21.22
N GLY A 123 11.65 -15.90 -20.13
CA GLY A 123 10.58 -15.36 -19.32
C GLY A 123 10.94 -13.99 -18.73
N GLU A 124 10.07 -12.99 -18.95
CA GLU A 124 10.30 -11.61 -18.52
C GLU A 124 9.04 -11.00 -17.92
N PHE A 125 9.24 -10.17 -16.89
CA PHE A 125 8.25 -9.22 -16.41
C PHE A 125 8.67 -7.79 -16.75
N GLN A 126 7.69 -6.97 -17.13
CA GLN A 126 7.87 -5.54 -17.32
C GLN A 126 6.98 -4.75 -16.39
N PHE A 127 7.54 -3.67 -15.87
CA PHE A 127 6.91 -2.77 -14.93
C PHE A 127 7.05 -1.34 -15.43
N LEU A 128 6.00 -0.55 -15.24
CA LEU A 128 6.03 0.88 -15.46
C LEU A 128 6.14 1.58 -14.11
N VAL A 129 7.28 2.21 -13.85
CA VAL A 129 7.62 2.75 -12.53
C VAL A 129 7.87 4.24 -12.63
N LYS A 130 7.18 5.02 -11.80
CA LYS A 130 7.44 6.45 -11.66
C LYS A 130 8.54 6.66 -10.62
N SER A 131 9.59 7.38 -10.98
CA SER A 131 10.62 7.83 -10.05
C SER A 131 10.02 8.86 -9.09
N ILE A 132 10.19 8.64 -7.80
CA ILE A 132 9.75 9.56 -6.74
C ILE A 132 10.91 9.71 -5.78
N GLU A 133 11.34 10.95 -5.54
CA GLU A 133 12.47 11.26 -4.67
C GLU A 133 12.31 10.63 -3.26
N GLY A 134 13.39 10.03 -2.77
CA GLY A 134 13.42 9.39 -1.45
C GLY A 134 12.66 8.06 -1.37
N SER A 135 12.23 7.49 -2.50
CA SER A 135 11.51 6.22 -2.55
C SER A 135 12.35 5.08 -3.13
N ILE A 136 11.93 3.84 -2.87
CA ILE A 136 12.47 2.65 -3.54
C ILE A 136 12.30 2.76 -5.07
N ALA A 137 11.23 3.43 -5.54
CA ALA A 137 10.98 3.62 -6.96
C ALA A 137 12.09 4.45 -7.63
N GLN A 138 12.62 5.48 -6.96
CA GLN A 138 13.78 6.22 -7.47
C GLN A 138 15.02 5.32 -7.58
N LEU A 139 15.25 4.46 -6.59
CA LEU A 139 16.38 3.54 -6.58
C LEU A 139 16.25 2.49 -7.69
N LEU A 140 15.05 1.93 -7.88
CA LEU A 140 14.74 1.01 -8.98
C LEU A 140 14.96 1.67 -10.35
N CYS A 141 14.58 2.93 -10.51
CA CYS A 141 14.80 3.70 -11.74
C CYS A 141 16.28 4.04 -12.00
N GLY A 142 17.15 3.93 -10.99
CA GLY A 142 18.59 4.15 -11.08
C GLY A 142 19.43 2.89 -11.31
N LEU A 143 18.80 1.71 -11.36
CA LEU A 143 19.51 0.44 -11.56
C LEU A 143 20.12 0.32 -12.96
N LYS A 144 21.16 -0.50 -13.06
CA LYS A 144 21.85 -0.83 -14.30
C LYS A 144 21.52 -2.26 -14.74
N LYS A 145 21.67 -2.52 -16.03
CA LYS A 145 21.53 -3.87 -16.58
C LYS A 145 22.47 -4.82 -15.84
N GLY A 146 21.93 -5.95 -15.39
CA GLY A 146 22.66 -6.97 -14.62
C GLY A 146 22.53 -6.80 -13.10
N ASP A 147 22.08 -5.66 -12.60
CA ASP A 147 21.78 -5.48 -11.17
C ASP A 147 20.67 -6.46 -10.76
N VAL A 148 20.81 -7.03 -9.56
CA VAL A 148 19.91 -8.08 -9.08
C VAL A 148 18.87 -7.48 -8.14
N VAL A 149 17.61 -7.85 -8.37
CA VAL A 149 16.50 -7.56 -7.46
C VAL A 149 15.89 -8.86 -6.96
N GLU A 150 15.20 -8.80 -5.83
CA GLU A 150 14.47 -9.93 -5.27
C GLU A 150 12.97 -9.79 -5.55
N LEU A 151 12.36 -10.86 -6.06
CA LEU A 151 10.95 -10.92 -6.40
C LEU A 151 10.19 -11.86 -5.46
N SER A 152 9.00 -11.46 -5.02
CA SER A 152 8.06 -12.37 -4.33
C SER A 152 7.33 -13.28 -5.32
N SER A 153 6.42 -14.12 -4.83
CA SER A 153 5.39 -14.71 -5.69
C SER A 153 4.44 -13.64 -6.27
N VAL A 154 3.78 -13.95 -7.38
CA VAL A 154 2.73 -13.09 -7.95
C VAL A 154 1.52 -13.08 -7.03
N MET A 155 0.96 -11.89 -6.81
CA MET A 155 -0.12 -11.60 -5.88
C MET A 155 -1.31 -10.93 -6.59
N GLY A 156 -2.44 -10.87 -5.90
CA GLY A 156 -3.67 -10.23 -6.40
C GLY A 156 -4.60 -11.17 -7.16
N LYS A 157 -5.89 -10.84 -7.16
CA LYS A 157 -6.95 -11.61 -7.85
C LYS A 157 -7.20 -11.17 -9.30
N GLY A 158 -6.51 -10.11 -9.74
CA GLY A 158 -6.77 -9.41 -11.00
C GLY A 158 -7.85 -8.34 -10.87
N PHE A 159 -8.26 -7.76 -12.01
CA PHE A 159 -9.24 -6.67 -12.11
C PHE A 159 -10.71 -7.13 -12.31
N ASP A 160 -11.02 -8.42 -12.12
CA ASP A 160 -12.39 -8.97 -12.21
C ASP A 160 -13.31 -8.45 -11.08
#